data_AF-A0A520HKR0-F1
#
_entry.id   AF-A0A520HKR0-F1
#
_cell.length_a   1.000
_cell.length_b   1.000
_cell.length_c   1.000
_cell.angle_alpha   90.00
_cell.angle_beta   90.00
_cell.angle_gamma   90.00
#
_symmetry.space_group_name_H-M   'P 1'
#
loop_
_entity.id
_entity.type
_entity.pdbx_description
1 polymer ?
#
loop_
_entity_poly.entity_id
_entity_poly.type
_entity_poly.pdbx_seq_one_letter_code
_entity_poly.pdbx_strand_id
1 'polypeptide(L)'
;MARIETPKRIRGTQDIFGDEQRRFTRVVEAFDRVRKLYCFQRVDIPVFESTAVFARSLGETTDVVSKEMYTFEDRGGDSLTLRPEFTAGLARAYLTEGWQQYAPLKLATHGPVFRYERPQKGRFRQFHQIDAEVIGAAEPAADVELLVLADQLLHELGIADGVTLQLNTLGDAETRDAWRAALVAHFEAHRDVLSEDSLARLDKNPLRILDSKDPRDRPVADSAPDIDAYLTDEARGFFDAVTAGLDAAGVAWTRNARLVRGLDYYRHTAF
;
A
#
# COMPACT_ATOMS: atom_id res chain seq x y z
N MET A 1 38.61 -15.15 -31.05
CA MET A 1 37.41 -14.29 -30.92
C MET A 1 36.85 -14.48 -29.52
N ALA A 2 36.69 -13.40 -28.75
CA ALA A 2 36.02 -13.49 -27.45
C ALA A 2 34.58 -13.99 -27.66
N ARG A 3 34.16 -14.98 -26.89
CA ARG A 3 32.80 -15.54 -26.97
C ARG A 3 31.85 -14.45 -26.47
N ILE A 4 31.07 -13.87 -27.38
CA ILE A 4 30.04 -12.88 -27.02
C ILE A 4 29.01 -13.63 -26.18
N GLU A 5 28.93 -13.27 -24.90
CA GLU A 5 27.90 -13.82 -24.02
C GLU A 5 26.55 -13.24 -24.42
N THR A 6 25.57 -14.10 -24.68
CA THR A 6 24.21 -13.65 -24.97
C THR A 6 23.62 -13.05 -23.69
N PRO A 7 23.22 -11.77 -23.72
CA PRO A 7 22.59 -11.13 -22.55
C PRO A 7 21.34 -11.91 -22.12
N LYS A 8 21.16 -12.03 -20.80
CA LYS A 8 19.96 -12.65 -20.20
C LYS A 8 19.14 -11.57 -19.50
N ARG A 9 17.84 -11.84 -19.33
CA ARG A 9 16.97 -10.99 -18.52
C ARG A 9 17.50 -10.82 -17.11
N ILE A 10 17.23 -9.66 -16.52
CA ILE A 10 17.61 -9.36 -15.15
C ILE A 10 16.84 -10.28 -14.19
N ARG A 11 17.53 -10.79 -13.16
CA ARG A 11 16.88 -11.61 -12.13
C ARG A 11 15.77 -10.79 -11.46
N GLY A 12 14.58 -11.38 -11.35
CA GLY A 12 13.40 -10.72 -10.78
C GLY A 12 12.57 -9.93 -11.79
N THR A 13 12.88 -9.99 -13.09
CA THR A 13 12.00 -9.50 -14.16
C THR A 13 11.46 -10.66 -15.00
N GLN A 14 10.38 -10.39 -15.75
CA GLN A 14 9.68 -11.38 -16.56
C GLN A 14 9.45 -10.85 -17.98
N ASP A 15 9.72 -11.68 -18.98
CA ASP A 15 9.22 -11.47 -20.34
C ASP A 15 7.83 -12.11 -20.42
N ILE A 16 6.78 -11.30 -20.44
CA ILE A 16 5.38 -11.77 -20.39
C ILE A 16 4.89 -11.98 -21.83
N PHE A 17 4.68 -13.24 -22.24
CA PHE A 17 4.28 -13.60 -23.60
C PHE A 17 3.29 -14.77 -23.64
N GLY A 18 2.57 -14.93 -24.75
CA GLY A 18 1.68 -16.06 -24.98
C GLY A 18 0.51 -16.11 -23.98
N ASP A 19 0.31 -17.27 -23.34
CA ASP A 19 -0.76 -17.46 -22.36
C ASP A 19 -0.64 -16.54 -21.14
N GLU A 20 0.59 -16.21 -20.71
CA GLU A 20 0.78 -15.31 -19.58
C GLU A 20 0.30 -13.90 -19.93
N GLN A 21 0.66 -13.41 -21.12
CA GLN A 21 0.20 -12.10 -21.61
C GLN A 21 -1.33 -12.05 -21.73
N ARG A 22 -1.97 -13.11 -22.23
CA ARG A 22 -3.45 -13.20 -22.29
C ARG A 22 -4.09 -13.09 -20.90
N ARG A 23 -3.49 -13.71 -19.88
CA ARG A 23 -3.97 -13.61 -18.49
C ARG A 23 -3.81 -12.20 -17.94
N PHE A 24 -2.69 -11.53 -18.22
CA PHE A 24 -2.50 -10.11 -17.87
C PHE A 24 -3.56 -9.21 -18.51
N THR A 25 -3.82 -9.40 -19.81
CA THR A 25 -4.87 -8.66 -20.53
C THR A 25 -6.24 -8.90 -19.88
N ARG A 26 -6.59 -10.14 -19.53
CA ARG A 26 -7.86 -10.45 -18.85
C ARG A 26 -8.04 -9.67 -17.54
N VAL A 27 -6.97 -9.53 -16.74
CA VAL A 27 -7.00 -8.76 -15.49
C VAL A 27 -7.22 -7.28 -15.77
N VAL A 28 -6.46 -6.72 -16.71
CA VAL A 28 -6.56 -5.30 -17.10
C VAL A 28 -7.94 -4.98 -17.68
N GLU A 29 -8.50 -5.84 -18.54
CA GLU A 29 -9.83 -5.64 -19.11
C GLU A 29 -10.95 -5.68 -18.06
N ALA A 30 -10.85 -6.60 -17.09
CA ALA A 30 -11.79 -6.64 -15.97
C ALA A 30 -11.72 -5.36 -15.13
N PHE A 31 -10.50 -4.90 -14.82
CA PHE A 31 -10.27 -3.65 -14.10
C PHE A 31 -10.80 -2.44 -14.88
N ASP A 32 -10.50 -2.35 -16.17
CA ASP A 32 -10.97 -1.27 -17.06
C ASP A 32 -12.50 -1.23 -17.18
N ARG A 33 -13.17 -2.39 -17.14
CA ARG A 33 -14.63 -2.46 -17.10
C ARG A 33 -15.15 -1.97 -15.76
N VAL A 34 -14.68 -2.54 -14.65
CA VAL A 34 -15.18 -2.23 -13.31
C VAL A 34 -14.96 -0.76 -12.97
N ARG A 35 -13.76 -0.22 -13.17
CA ARG A 35 -13.47 1.20 -12.86
C ARG A 35 -14.43 2.17 -13.56
N LYS A 36 -14.91 1.85 -14.77
CA LYS A 36 -15.83 2.69 -15.53
C LYS A 36 -17.24 2.69 -14.93
N LEU A 37 -17.67 1.57 -14.34
CA LEU A 37 -18.95 1.48 -13.63
C LEU A 37 -18.97 2.41 -12.41
N TYR A 38 -17.81 2.62 -11.78
CA TYR A 38 -17.62 3.53 -10.66
C TYR A 38 -17.10 4.92 -11.09
N CYS A 39 -17.10 5.25 -12.39
CA CYS A 39 -16.64 6.55 -12.89
C CYS A 39 -15.17 6.92 -12.56
N PHE A 40 -14.31 5.94 -12.26
CA PHE A 40 -12.87 6.17 -12.10
C PHE A 40 -12.22 6.43 -13.47
N GLN A 41 -11.63 7.62 -13.60
CA GLN A 41 -10.96 8.07 -14.80
C GLN A 41 -9.58 7.43 -14.91
N ARG A 42 -9.23 6.98 -16.13
CA ARG A 42 -7.88 6.44 -16.36
C ARG A 42 -6.88 7.59 -16.42
N VAL A 43 -5.76 7.41 -15.75
CA VAL A 43 -4.60 8.30 -15.82
C VAL A 43 -3.34 7.47 -16.07
N ASP A 44 -2.39 8.03 -16.80
CA ASP A 44 -1.06 7.46 -17.00
C ASP A 44 -0.03 8.47 -16.47
N ILE A 45 0.79 8.06 -15.49
CA ILE A 45 1.86 8.88 -14.92
C ILE A 45 3.24 8.34 -15.35
N PRO A 46 4.31 9.16 -15.28
CA PRO A 46 5.68 8.73 -15.60
C PRO A 46 6.12 7.46 -14.85
N VAL A 47 7.05 6.72 -15.46
CA VAL A 47 7.64 5.51 -14.85
C VAL A 47 8.72 5.86 -13.83
N PHE A 48 9.40 6.99 -14.01
CA PHE A 48 10.37 7.53 -13.06
C PHE A 48 9.96 8.94 -12.65
N GLU A 49 10.30 9.30 -11.43
CA GLU A 49 10.05 10.60 -10.83
C GLU A 49 11.32 11.09 -10.13
N SER A 50 11.35 12.35 -9.70
CA SER A 50 12.34 12.80 -8.73
C SER A 50 12.31 11.91 -7.49
N THR A 51 13.48 11.46 -7.02
CA THR A 51 13.58 10.61 -5.81
C THR A 51 12.86 11.21 -4.60
N ALA A 52 12.80 12.55 -4.52
CA ALA A 52 12.11 13.26 -3.45
C ALA A 52 10.61 12.97 -3.37
N VAL A 53 9.97 12.58 -4.48
CA VAL A 53 8.53 12.20 -4.51
C VAL A 53 8.28 11.00 -3.62
N PHE A 54 9.16 10.00 -3.64
CA PHE A 54 8.99 8.75 -2.89
C PHE A 54 9.67 8.79 -1.51
N ALA A 55 10.86 9.39 -1.41
CA ALA A 55 11.62 9.42 -0.17
C ALA A 55 10.87 10.12 0.97
N ARG A 56 10.13 11.20 0.65
CA ARG A 56 9.35 11.95 1.65
C ARG A 56 7.99 11.32 1.95
N SER A 57 7.31 10.80 0.94
CA SER A 57 5.91 10.38 1.04
C SER A 57 5.74 9.01 1.68
N LEU A 58 6.61 8.06 1.33
CA LEU A 58 6.52 6.69 1.84
C LEU A 58 7.02 6.58 3.29
N GLY A 59 7.86 7.54 3.72
CA GLY A 59 8.53 7.54 5.01
C GLY A 59 9.97 7.01 4.88
N GLU A 60 10.95 7.80 5.32
CA GLU A 60 12.39 7.50 5.20
C GLU A 60 12.79 6.17 5.84
N THR A 61 11.96 5.68 6.77
CA THR A 61 12.22 4.47 7.56
C THR A 61 11.57 3.21 7.00
N THR A 62 10.79 3.33 5.92
CA THR A 62 10.20 2.16 5.25
C THR A 62 11.27 1.34 4.54
N ASP A 63 11.05 0.02 4.44
CA ASP A 63 11.97 -0.85 3.70
C ASP A 63 12.04 -0.42 2.22
N VAL A 64 10.91 0.04 1.68
CA VAL A 64 10.81 0.55 0.31
C VAL A 64 11.82 1.67 0.09
N VAL A 65 11.74 2.75 0.88
CA VAL A 65 12.64 3.90 0.75
C VAL A 65 14.08 3.56 1.12
N SER A 66 14.28 2.83 2.21
CA SER A 66 15.62 2.63 2.76
C SER A 66 16.46 1.60 2.00
N LYS A 67 15.84 0.63 1.32
CA LYS A 67 16.56 -0.52 0.73
C LYS A 67 16.05 -0.98 -0.62
N GLU A 68 14.82 -0.63 -1.02
CA GLU A 68 14.17 -1.25 -2.18
C GLU A 68 13.94 -0.30 -3.37
N MET A 69 14.29 0.99 -3.31
CA MET A 69 14.14 1.87 -4.48
C MET A 69 15.23 1.66 -5.55
N TYR A 70 14.82 1.68 -6.82
CA TYR A 70 15.74 1.78 -7.95
C TYR A 70 16.05 3.25 -8.26
N THR A 71 17.05 3.79 -7.55
CA THR A 71 17.48 5.19 -7.68
C THR A 71 18.76 5.30 -8.51
N PHE A 72 18.83 6.29 -9.38
CA PHE A 72 20.00 6.59 -10.22
C PHE A 72 20.11 8.08 -10.47
N GLU A 73 21.32 8.54 -10.76
CA GLU A 73 21.55 9.91 -11.25
C GLU A 73 21.30 9.95 -12.76
N ASP A 74 20.58 10.97 -13.20
CA ASP A 74 20.41 11.26 -14.61
C ASP A 74 21.69 11.88 -15.20
N ARG A 75 21.70 12.17 -16.51
CA ARG A 75 22.89 12.75 -17.15
C ARG A 75 23.21 14.19 -16.69
N GLY A 76 22.25 14.89 -16.10
CA GLY A 76 22.40 16.22 -15.50
C GLY A 76 22.78 16.19 -14.02
N GLY A 77 22.78 15.02 -13.37
CA GLY A 77 23.05 14.85 -11.95
C GLY A 77 21.79 14.86 -11.06
N ASP A 78 20.59 14.91 -11.65
CA ASP A 78 19.34 14.83 -10.90
C ASP A 78 19.10 13.40 -10.40
N SER A 79 18.71 13.27 -9.13
CA SER A 79 18.36 11.97 -8.55
C SER A 79 16.95 11.55 -8.98
N LEU A 80 16.88 10.49 -9.78
CA LEU A 80 15.65 9.89 -10.27
C LEU A 80 15.43 8.51 -9.67
N THR A 81 14.17 8.13 -9.52
CA THR A 81 13.78 6.82 -9.01
C THR A 81 12.70 6.22 -9.89
N LEU A 82 12.87 4.95 -10.29
CA LEU A 82 11.76 4.17 -10.89
C LEU A 82 10.67 3.99 -9.85
N ARG A 83 9.41 4.29 -10.21
CA ARG A 83 8.29 4.29 -9.27
C ARG A 83 8.14 2.93 -8.55
N PRO A 84 8.13 2.89 -7.20
CA PRO A 84 7.88 1.67 -6.44
C PRO A 84 6.38 1.42 -6.17
N GLU A 85 5.54 2.41 -6.43
CA GLU A 85 4.07 2.43 -6.31
C GLU A 85 3.48 3.61 -7.13
N PHE A 86 2.15 3.79 -7.14
CA PHE A 86 1.45 4.80 -7.94
C PHE A 86 0.96 6.01 -7.15
N THR A 87 0.39 5.80 -5.96
CA THR A 87 -0.18 6.80 -5.04
C THR A 87 0.67 8.07 -4.91
N ALA A 88 1.98 7.98 -4.61
CA ALA A 88 2.78 9.20 -4.41
C ALA A 88 2.95 10.01 -5.71
N GLY A 89 3.07 9.34 -6.85
CA GLY A 89 3.12 9.99 -8.17
C GLY A 89 1.79 10.63 -8.55
N LEU A 90 0.66 9.99 -8.20
CA LEU A 90 -0.67 10.55 -8.38
C LEU A 90 -0.91 11.77 -7.48
N ALA A 91 -0.51 11.70 -6.22
CA ALA A 91 -0.56 12.84 -5.30
C ALA A 91 0.30 14.00 -5.80
N ARG A 92 1.51 13.72 -6.30
CA ARG A 92 2.37 14.73 -6.93
C ARG A 92 1.65 15.40 -8.11
N ALA A 93 1.11 14.61 -9.03
CA ALA A 93 0.38 15.14 -10.18
C ALA A 93 -0.85 15.97 -9.77
N TYR A 94 -1.61 15.48 -8.77
CA TYR A 94 -2.73 16.22 -8.21
C TYR A 94 -2.33 17.61 -7.71
N LEU A 95 -1.16 17.71 -7.07
CA LEU A 95 -0.63 18.96 -6.54
C LEU A 95 -0.04 19.88 -7.60
N THR A 96 0.68 19.34 -8.59
CA THR A 96 1.45 20.14 -9.58
C THR A 96 0.66 20.54 -10.82
N GLU A 97 -0.29 19.71 -11.24
CA GLU A 97 -1.04 19.91 -12.50
C GLU A 97 -2.35 20.70 -12.30
N GLY A 98 -2.57 21.24 -11.10
CA GLY A 98 -3.77 22.02 -10.78
C GLY A 98 -5.04 21.17 -10.72
N TRP A 99 -4.94 19.85 -10.48
CA TRP A 99 -6.11 18.97 -10.48
C TRP A 99 -7.03 19.17 -9.27
N GLN A 100 -6.61 19.92 -8.25
CA GLN A 100 -7.45 20.26 -7.10
C GLN A 100 -8.77 20.92 -7.51
N GLN A 101 -8.80 21.62 -8.64
CA GLN A 101 -10.03 22.23 -9.18
C GLN A 101 -11.09 21.21 -9.63
N TYR A 102 -10.71 19.94 -9.82
CA TYR A 102 -11.60 18.84 -10.20
C TYR A 102 -12.00 17.96 -9.01
N ALA A 103 -11.62 18.33 -7.78
CA ALA A 103 -11.92 17.53 -6.60
C ALA A 103 -13.43 17.48 -6.28
N PRO A 104 -13.95 16.33 -5.82
CA PRO A 104 -13.23 15.07 -5.62
C PRO A 104 -12.90 14.36 -6.95
N LEU A 105 -11.69 13.80 -7.05
CA LEU A 105 -11.26 13.01 -8.21
C LEU A 105 -11.27 11.53 -7.91
N LYS A 106 -11.66 10.75 -8.91
CA LYS A 106 -11.57 9.29 -8.91
C LYS A 106 -10.65 8.87 -10.03
N LEU A 107 -9.43 8.48 -9.70
CA LEU A 107 -8.38 8.14 -10.65
C LEU A 107 -8.05 6.66 -10.58
N ALA A 108 -7.80 6.04 -11.71
CA ALA A 108 -7.38 4.65 -11.78
C ALA A 108 -6.25 4.50 -12.80
N THR A 109 -5.28 3.64 -12.49
CA THR A 109 -4.17 3.36 -13.38
C THR A 109 -3.72 1.92 -13.24
N HIS A 110 -2.88 1.48 -14.16
CA HIS A 110 -2.22 0.19 -14.07
C HIS A 110 -0.89 0.23 -14.80
N GLY A 111 0.06 -0.61 -14.41
CA GLY A 111 1.35 -0.69 -15.09
C GLY A 111 2.47 -1.23 -14.23
N PRO A 112 3.71 -1.18 -14.74
CA PRO A 112 4.86 -1.69 -14.03
C PRO A 112 5.25 -0.77 -12.87
N VAL A 113 5.73 -1.39 -11.80
CA VAL A 113 6.35 -0.77 -10.62
C VAL A 113 7.60 -1.58 -10.23
N PHE A 114 8.52 -0.96 -9.51
CA PHE A 114 9.88 -1.48 -9.31
C PHE A 114 10.30 -1.45 -7.85
N ARG A 115 10.69 -2.60 -7.30
CA ARG A 115 11.24 -2.71 -5.93
C ARG A 115 12.41 -3.67 -5.89
N TYR A 116 13.53 -3.31 -5.29
CA TYR A 116 14.73 -4.12 -5.14
C TYR A 116 14.54 -5.20 -4.06
N GLU A 117 13.45 -5.96 -4.15
CA GLU A 117 13.17 -7.05 -3.24
C GLU A 117 14.03 -8.28 -3.61
N ARG A 118 14.30 -9.14 -2.60
CA ARG A 118 14.89 -10.47 -2.85
C ARG A 118 13.87 -11.31 -3.61
N PRO A 119 14.14 -11.73 -4.86
CA PRO A 119 13.14 -12.45 -5.65
C PRO A 119 12.78 -13.80 -5.01
N GLN A 120 11.48 -14.01 -4.80
CA GLN A 120 10.87 -15.24 -4.28
C GLN A 120 9.49 -15.45 -4.92
N LYS A 121 8.79 -16.54 -4.60
CA LYS A 121 7.46 -16.80 -5.17
C LYS A 121 6.53 -15.61 -4.89
N GLY A 122 6.05 -14.96 -5.95
CA GLY A 122 5.16 -13.79 -5.87
C GLY A 122 5.86 -12.44 -5.63
N ARG A 123 7.18 -12.40 -5.40
CA ARG A 123 7.94 -11.15 -5.23
C ARG A 123 8.93 -10.97 -6.38
N PHE A 124 8.66 -9.97 -7.22
CA PHE A 124 9.47 -9.62 -8.37
C PHE A 124 10.10 -8.24 -8.17
N ARG A 125 11.17 -7.98 -8.93
CA ARG A 125 11.82 -6.66 -8.95
C ARG A 125 11.12 -5.66 -9.85
N GLN A 126 10.50 -6.16 -10.91
CA GLN A 126 9.49 -5.46 -11.69
C GLN A 126 8.22 -6.31 -11.61
N PHE A 127 7.13 -5.71 -11.13
CA PHE A 127 5.81 -6.31 -11.10
C PHE A 127 4.79 -5.30 -11.61
N HIS A 128 3.54 -5.71 -11.75
CA HIS A 128 2.47 -4.84 -12.24
C HIS A 128 1.41 -4.68 -11.17
N GLN A 129 0.91 -3.46 -11.03
CA GLN A 129 -0.21 -3.14 -10.16
C GLN A 129 -1.33 -2.52 -10.98
N ILE A 130 -2.55 -2.71 -10.50
CA ILE A 130 -3.68 -1.84 -10.75
C ILE A 130 -3.83 -0.96 -9.50
N ASP A 131 -4.31 0.25 -9.69
CA ASP A 131 -4.33 1.27 -8.64
C ASP A 131 -5.58 2.14 -8.85
N ALA A 132 -6.25 2.48 -7.75
CA ALA A 132 -7.46 3.29 -7.75
C ALA A 132 -7.42 4.24 -6.54
N GLU A 133 -7.56 5.54 -6.81
CA GLU A 133 -7.43 6.62 -5.83
C GLU A 133 -8.69 7.49 -5.85
N VAL A 134 -9.22 7.79 -4.66
CA VAL A 134 -10.22 8.84 -4.46
C VAL A 134 -9.55 9.99 -3.72
N ILE A 135 -9.38 11.13 -4.39
CA ILE A 135 -8.62 12.27 -3.86
C ILE A 135 -9.57 13.45 -3.65
N GLY A 136 -9.54 14.04 -2.46
CA GLY A 136 -10.36 15.21 -2.11
C GLY A 136 -11.77 14.90 -1.62
N ALA A 137 -12.03 13.65 -1.22
CA ALA A 137 -13.21 13.24 -0.46
C ALA A 137 -12.75 12.75 0.92
N ALA A 138 -13.33 13.31 1.98
CA ALA A 138 -12.95 12.99 3.37
C ALA A 138 -14.00 12.10 4.05
N GLU A 139 -15.08 11.77 3.35
CA GLU A 139 -16.22 11.03 3.88
C GLU A 139 -15.96 9.51 3.85
N PRO A 140 -16.43 8.74 4.86
CA PRO A 140 -16.34 7.28 4.89
C PRO A 140 -16.88 6.57 3.64
N ALA A 141 -17.83 7.20 2.94
CA ALA A 141 -18.41 6.68 1.71
C ALA A 141 -17.37 6.47 0.59
N ALA A 142 -16.29 7.26 0.55
CA ALA A 142 -15.21 7.08 -0.41
C ALA A 142 -14.46 5.76 -0.18
N ASP A 143 -14.16 5.44 1.08
CA ASP A 143 -13.50 4.19 1.47
C ASP A 143 -14.40 2.98 1.17
N VAL A 144 -15.69 3.10 1.49
CA VAL A 144 -16.70 2.07 1.16
C VAL A 144 -16.74 1.83 -0.35
N GLU A 145 -16.85 2.89 -1.14
CA GLU A 145 -16.93 2.76 -2.60
C GLU A 145 -15.68 2.09 -3.20
N LEU A 146 -14.49 2.44 -2.73
CA LEU A 146 -13.23 1.85 -3.19
C LEU A 146 -13.16 0.35 -2.82
N LEU A 147 -13.57 -0.01 -1.61
CA LEU A 147 -13.61 -1.41 -1.16
C LEU A 147 -14.65 -2.24 -1.92
N VAL A 148 -15.82 -1.67 -2.22
CA VAL A 148 -16.85 -2.33 -3.05
C VAL A 148 -16.36 -2.49 -4.50
N LEU A 149 -15.64 -1.51 -5.06
CA LEU A 149 -14.98 -1.65 -6.35
C LEU A 149 -13.99 -2.82 -6.36
N ALA A 150 -13.17 -2.95 -5.31
CA ALA A 150 -12.19 -4.02 -5.18
C ALA A 150 -12.88 -5.40 -5.06
N ASP A 151 -13.93 -5.50 -4.25
CA ASP A 151 -14.73 -6.72 -4.13
C ASP A 151 -15.39 -7.12 -5.45
N GLN A 152 -16.03 -6.16 -6.15
CA GLN A 152 -16.63 -6.42 -7.45
C GLN A 152 -15.59 -6.88 -8.47
N LEU A 153 -14.38 -6.31 -8.45
CA LEU A 153 -13.31 -6.74 -9.35
C LEU A 153 -12.92 -8.21 -9.13
N LEU A 154 -12.84 -8.67 -7.88
CA LEU A 154 -12.53 -10.06 -7.55
C LEU A 154 -13.63 -11.01 -8.06
N HIS A 155 -14.90 -10.63 -7.91
CA HIS A 155 -16.03 -11.38 -8.46
C HIS A 155 -15.97 -11.45 -9.99
N GLU A 156 -15.67 -10.33 -10.65
CA GLU A 156 -15.57 -10.21 -12.11
C GLU A 156 -14.39 -11.01 -12.72
N LEU A 157 -13.37 -11.26 -11.91
CA LEU A 157 -12.24 -12.14 -12.23
C LEU A 157 -12.52 -13.61 -11.90
N GLY A 158 -13.60 -13.92 -11.18
CA GLY A 158 -13.96 -15.28 -10.76
C GLY A 158 -13.04 -15.83 -9.68
N ILE A 159 -12.47 -14.96 -8.85
CA ILE A 159 -11.52 -15.33 -7.77
C ILE A 159 -11.96 -14.83 -6.39
N ALA A 160 -13.22 -14.42 -6.24
CA ALA A 160 -13.76 -14.00 -4.95
C ALA A 160 -13.83 -15.16 -3.94
N ASP A 161 -14.07 -16.39 -4.42
CA ASP A 161 -14.13 -17.58 -3.58
C ASP A 161 -12.80 -17.82 -2.83
N GLY A 162 -12.85 -17.75 -1.50
CA GLY A 162 -11.68 -17.93 -0.64
C GLY A 162 -10.85 -16.66 -0.41
N VAL A 163 -11.33 -15.50 -0.87
CA VAL A 163 -10.77 -14.19 -0.50
C VAL A 163 -11.59 -13.60 0.64
N THR A 164 -10.92 -12.96 1.60
CA THR A 164 -11.58 -12.28 2.72
C THR A 164 -10.95 -10.91 2.90
N LEU A 165 -11.77 -9.86 2.88
CA LEU A 165 -11.35 -8.51 3.22
C LEU A 165 -10.93 -8.46 4.69
N GLN A 166 -9.64 -8.33 4.96
CA GLN A 166 -9.14 -7.98 6.29
C GLN A 166 -9.30 -6.49 6.45
N LEU A 167 -9.87 -6.02 7.57
CA LEU A 167 -10.16 -4.59 7.75
C LEU A 167 -9.68 -4.11 9.12
N ASN A 168 -9.10 -2.92 9.16
CA ASN A 168 -8.66 -2.23 10.36
C ASN A 168 -8.82 -0.71 10.21
N THR A 169 -8.59 0.01 11.31
CA THR A 169 -8.37 1.46 11.30
C THR A 169 -7.02 1.78 11.93
N LEU A 170 -6.35 2.82 11.42
CA LEU A 170 -5.16 3.44 12.00
C LEU A 170 -5.50 4.78 12.69
N GLY A 171 -6.79 5.11 12.75
CA GLY A 171 -7.31 6.31 13.38
C GLY A 171 -6.91 7.62 12.71
N ASP A 172 -7.26 8.71 13.37
CA ASP A 172 -6.79 10.06 13.05
C ASP A 172 -5.39 10.30 13.66
N ALA A 173 -4.89 11.53 13.55
CA ALA A 173 -3.57 11.89 14.07
C ALA A 173 -3.48 11.71 15.60
N GLU A 174 -4.51 12.13 16.33
CA GLU A 174 -4.53 12.05 17.80
C GLU A 174 -4.57 10.59 18.28
N THR A 175 -5.41 9.75 17.66
CA THR A 175 -5.42 8.30 17.88
C THR A 175 -4.04 7.72 17.65
N ARG A 176 -3.39 8.10 16.53
CA ARG A 176 -2.10 7.55 16.14
C ARG A 176 -1.00 7.94 17.11
N ASP A 177 -0.99 9.17 17.61
CA ASP A 177 -0.01 9.63 18.60
C ASP A 177 -0.19 8.90 19.93
N ALA A 178 -1.44 8.79 20.41
CA ALA A 178 -1.76 8.09 21.67
C ALA A 178 -1.43 6.59 21.59
N TRP A 179 -1.83 5.93 20.50
CA TRP A 179 -1.55 4.51 20.29
C TRP A 179 -0.05 4.25 20.12
N ARG A 180 0.66 5.09 19.37
CA ARG A 180 2.12 5.00 19.22
C ARG A 180 2.81 5.10 20.59
N ALA A 181 2.43 6.05 21.43
CA ALA A 181 3.00 6.20 22.77
C ALA A 181 2.80 4.93 23.62
N ALA A 182 1.60 4.34 23.58
CA ALA A 182 1.31 3.10 24.27
C ALA A 182 2.10 1.89 23.73
N LEU A 183 2.24 1.78 22.41
CA LEU A 183 3.05 0.74 21.78
C LEU A 183 4.53 0.87 22.15
N VAL A 184 5.08 2.08 22.15
CA VAL A 184 6.46 2.31 22.61
C VAL A 184 6.63 1.84 24.05
N ALA A 185 5.75 2.27 24.96
CA ALA A 185 5.82 1.86 26.36
C ALA A 185 5.73 0.32 26.52
N HIS A 186 4.84 -0.33 25.76
CA HIS A 186 4.68 -1.78 25.76
C HIS A 186 5.94 -2.51 25.27
N PHE A 187 6.51 -2.08 24.14
CA PHE A 187 7.67 -2.73 23.55
C PHE A 187 8.97 -2.46 24.33
N GLU A 188 9.13 -1.27 24.90
CA GLU A 188 10.26 -0.95 25.80
C GLU A 188 10.25 -1.84 27.05
N ALA A 189 9.08 -2.13 27.62
CA ALA A 189 8.95 -3.05 28.75
C ALA A 189 9.36 -4.49 28.42
N HIS A 190 9.43 -4.84 27.13
CA HIS A 190 9.79 -6.17 26.63
C HIS A 190 11.04 -6.15 25.74
N ARG A 191 11.86 -5.09 25.84
CA ARG A 191 13.01 -4.85 24.95
C ARG A 191 13.96 -6.04 24.84
N ASP A 192 14.19 -6.74 25.95
CA ASP A 192 15.18 -7.82 26.04
C ASP A 192 14.81 -9.09 25.24
N VAL A 193 13.54 -9.23 24.83
CA VAL A 193 13.07 -10.41 24.07
C VAL A 193 12.80 -10.11 22.59
N LEU A 194 12.85 -8.83 22.20
CA LEU A 194 12.62 -8.42 20.81
C LEU A 194 13.80 -8.78 19.91
N SER A 195 13.50 -9.06 18.65
CA SER A 195 14.48 -9.22 17.59
C SER A 195 15.23 -7.92 17.31
N GLU A 196 16.44 -8.02 16.74
CA GLU A 196 17.24 -6.83 16.35
C GLU A 196 16.48 -5.91 15.38
N ASP A 197 15.70 -6.47 14.46
CA ASP A 197 14.90 -5.70 13.53
C ASP A 197 13.77 -4.96 14.25
N SER A 198 13.09 -5.61 15.20
CA SER A 198 12.07 -4.97 16.02
C SER A 198 12.63 -3.91 16.96
N LEU A 199 13.84 -4.10 17.50
CA LEU A 199 14.55 -3.06 18.25
C LEU A 199 14.84 -1.83 17.37
N ALA A 200 15.29 -2.03 16.13
CA ALA A 200 15.50 -0.91 15.20
C ALA A 200 14.18 -0.22 14.79
N ARG A 201 13.08 -0.98 14.70
CA ARG A 201 11.73 -0.44 14.43
C ARG A 201 11.18 0.34 15.61
N LEU A 202 11.48 -0.05 16.85
CA LEU A 202 11.00 0.62 18.07
C LEU A 202 11.38 2.10 18.08
N ASP A 203 12.63 2.41 17.72
CA ASP A 203 13.15 3.78 17.65
C ASP A 203 12.54 4.61 16.50
N LYS A 204 12.10 3.93 15.43
CA LYS A 204 11.68 4.57 14.18
C LYS A 204 10.16 4.57 14.02
N ASN A 205 9.60 3.39 13.75
CA ASN A 205 8.18 3.17 13.57
C ASN A 205 7.73 1.90 14.33
N PRO A 206 7.31 2.04 15.61
CA PRO A 206 6.98 0.91 16.48
C PRO A 206 5.74 0.14 16.01
N LEU A 207 4.86 0.74 15.19
CA LEU A 207 3.69 0.03 14.63
C LEU A 207 4.14 -1.15 13.76
N ARG A 208 5.31 -1.06 13.10
CA ARG A 208 5.86 -2.16 12.29
C ARG A 208 6.28 -3.36 13.13
N ILE A 209 6.30 -3.29 14.46
CA ILE A 209 6.55 -4.47 15.29
C ILE A 209 5.29 -5.37 15.34
N LEU A 210 4.11 -4.78 15.21
CA LEU A 210 2.83 -5.51 15.22
C LEU A 210 2.72 -6.55 14.09
N ASP A 211 3.34 -6.29 12.93
CA ASP A 211 3.33 -7.21 11.78
C ASP A 211 4.54 -8.16 11.70
N SER A 212 5.46 -8.09 12.67
CA SER A 212 6.71 -8.86 12.67
C SER A 212 6.43 -10.35 12.46
N LYS A 213 7.28 -10.97 11.63
CA LYS A 213 7.26 -12.40 11.33
C LYS A 213 8.28 -13.20 12.15
N ASP A 214 9.10 -12.52 12.96
CA ASP A 214 10.03 -13.20 13.85
C ASP A 214 9.24 -13.89 14.98
N PRO A 215 9.40 -15.20 15.20
CA PRO A 215 8.72 -15.91 16.27
C PRO A 215 9.01 -15.36 17.67
N ARG A 216 10.16 -14.70 17.87
CA ARG A 216 10.53 -14.06 19.16
C ARG A 216 9.65 -12.86 19.47
N ASP A 217 9.26 -12.10 18.44
CA ASP A 217 8.47 -10.88 18.60
C ASP A 217 6.99 -11.20 18.84
N ARG A 218 6.51 -12.38 18.39
CA ARG A 218 5.07 -12.65 18.35
C ARG A 218 4.36 -12.60 19.70
N PRO A 219 4.85 -13.25 20.77
CA PRO A 219 4.19 -13.16 22.07
C PRO A 219 4.00 -11.71 22.55
N VAL A 220 5.03 -10.88 22.35
CA VAL A 220 4.99 -9.46 22.74
C VAL A 220 4.03 -8.67 21.86
N ALA A 221 4.13 -8.82 20.54
CA ALA A 221 3.30 -8.10 19.58
C ALA A 221 1.82 -8.53 19.63
N ASP A 222 1.52 -9.79 19.96
CA ASP A 222 0.15 -10.30 20.16
C ASP A 222 -0.49 -9.76 21.46
N SER A 223 0.34 -9.46 22.46
CA SER A 223 -0.09 -8.86 23.74
C SER A 223 -0.16 -7.32 23.72
N ALA A 224 0.26 -6.68 22.63
CA ALA A 224 0.32 -5.23 22.52
C ALA A 224 -1.10 -4.61 22.58
N PRO A 225 -1.24 -3.38 23.11
CA PRO A 225 -2.54 -2.73 23.23
C PRO A 225 -3.19 -2.50 21.86
N ASP A 226 -4.49 -2.79 21.76
CA ASP A 226 -5.26 -2.60 20.54
C ASP A 226 -5.63 -1.13 20.33
N ILE A 227 -5.70 -0.70 19.07
CA ILE A 227 -6.00 0.70 18.70
C ILE A 227 -7.37 1.17 19.22
N ASP A 228 -8.32 0.25 19.40
CA ASP A 228 -9.69 0.57 19.80
C ASP A 228 -9.79 1.28 21.15
N ALA A 229 -8.79 1.13 22.03
CA ALA A 229 -8.70 1.85 23.30
C ALA A 229 -8.23 3.31 23.17
N TYR A 230 -7.76 3.70 21.98
CA TYR A 230 -7.16 5.02 21.72
C TYR A 230 -7.89 5.81 20.64
N LEU A 231 -8.92 5.24 20.00
CA LEU A 231 -9.72 5.93 19.00
C LEU A 231 -10.42 7.14 19.62
N THR A 232 -10.29 8.29 18.97
CA THR A 232 -11.18 9.43 19.18
C THR A 232 -12.62 9.06 18.77
N ASP A 233 -13.60 9.84 19.23
CA ASP A 233 -14.99 9.65 18.83
C ASP A 233 -15.19 9.84 17.31
N GLU A 234 -14.43 10.76 16.70
CA GLU A 234 -14.45 11.00 15.26
C GLU A 234 -13.87 9.79 14.48
N ALA A 235 -12.70 9.30 14.88
CA ALA A 235 -12.08 8.14 14.23
C ALA A 235 -12.92 6.86 14.39
N ARG A 236 -13.57 6.69 15.54
CA ARG A 236 -14.53 5.61 15.79
C ARG A 236 -15.75 5.74 14.88
N GLY A 237 -16.38 6.91 14.86
CA GLY A 237 -17.54 7.19 14.00
C GLY A 237 -17.25 6.99 12.52
N PHE A 238 -16.05 7.37 12.06
CA PHE A 238 -15.60 7.10 10.69
C PHE A 238 -15.56 5.60 10.40
N PHE A 239 -14.90 4.82 11.27
CA PHE A 239 -14.76 3.37 11.07
C PHE A 239 -16.10 2.63 11.16
N ASP A 240 -16.98 3.05 12.07
CA ASP A 240 -18.34 2.51 12.20
C ASP A 240 -19.15 2.79 10.92
N ALA A 241 -19.01 3.97 10.31
CA ALA A 241 -19.66 4.29 9.05
C ALA A 241 -19.12 3.47 7.87
N VAL A 242 -17.80 3.21 7.81
CA VAL A 242 -17.21 2.33 6.78
C VAL A 242 -17.75 0.92 6.92
N THR A 243 -17.70 0.34 8.11
CA THR A 243 -18.16 -1.04 8.34
C THR A 243 -19.65 -1.21 8.06
N ALA A 244 -20.50 -0.26 8.51
CA ALA A 244 -21.92 -0.26 8.18
C ALA A 244 -22.18 -0.14 6.66
N GLY A 245 -21.37 0.65 5.94
CA GLY A 245 -21.46 0.77 4.49
C GLY A 245 -21.09 -0.52 3.76
N LEU A 246 -20.05 -1.22 4.22
CA LEU A 246 -19.67 -2.53 3.67
C LEU A 246 -20.74 -3.60 3.92
N ASP A 247 -21.30 -3.63 5.13
CA ASP A 247 -22.38 -4.54 5.48
C ASP A 247 -23.62 -4.29 4.61
N ALA A 248 -23.97 -3.01 4.39
CA ALA A 248 -25.08 -2.63 3.51
C ALA A 248 -24.83 -2.98 2.03
N ALA A 249 -23.57 -2.94 1.59
CA ALA A 249 -23.16 -3.36 0.24
C ALA A 249 -23.01 -4.88 0.09
N GLY A 250 -23.06 -5.64 1.19
CA GLY A 250 -22.89 -7.10 1.18
C GLY A 250 -21.44 -7.57 1.03
N VAL A 251 -20.46 -6.70 1.30
CA VAL A 251 -19.03 -7.06 1.22
C VAL A 251 -18.61 -7.73 2.52
N ALA A 252 -18.24 -9.01 2.45
CA ALA A 252 -17.80 -9.76 3.61
C ALA A 252 -16.39 -9.31 4.07
N TRP A 253 -16.25 -8.97 5.35
CA TRP A 253 -14.99 -8.52 5.93
C TRP A 253 -14.72 -9.17 7.30
N THR A 254 -13.46 -9.12 7.73
CA THR A 254 -13.01 -9.61 9.04
C THR A 254 -12.11 -8.57 9.68
N ARG A 255 -12.40 -8.22 10.94
CA ARG A 255 -11.56 -7.31 11.71
C ARG A 255 -10.17 -7.92 11.94
N ASN A 256 -9.13 -7.17 11.61
CA ASN A 256 -7.76 -7.49 11.95
C ASN A 256 -7.08 -6.29 12.62
N ALA A 257 -7.19 -6.18 13.95
CA ALA A 257 -6.62 -5.07 14.71
C ALA A 257 -5.08 -4.96 14.59
N ARG A 258 -4.41 -6.02 14.13
CA ARG A 258 -2.95 -6.09 13.92
C ARG A 258 -2.52 -5.72 12.51
N LEU A 259 -3.47 -5.45 11.62
CA LEU A 259 -3.18 -5.01 10.26
C LEU A 259 -2.64 -3.57 10.30
N VAL A 260 -1.34 -3.47 10.09
CA VAL A 260 -0.65 -2.22 9.80
C VAL A 260 -0.16 -2.23 8.36
N ARG A 261 0.15 -1.06 7.82
CA ARG A 261 0.65 -0.91 6.45
C ARG A 261 2.14 -0.59 6.45
N GLY A 262 2.82 -1.04 5.41
CA GLY A 262 4.26 -0.82 5.24
C GLY A 262 4.66 0.58 4.78
N LEU A 263 3.69 1.47 4.56
CA LEU A 263 3.90 2.87 4.15
C LEU A 263 3.34 3.80 5.24
N ASP A 264 4.04 4.89 5.51
CA ASP A 264 3.74 5.70 6.71
C ASP A 264 2.58 6.69 6.52
N TYR A 265 2.11 6.90 5.29
CA TYR A 265 1.07 7.88 4.96
C TYR A 265 -0.36 7.45 5.35
N TYR A 266 -0.59 6.20 5.75
CA TYR A 266 -1.93 5.69 6.02
C TYR A 266 -2.55 6.26 7.31
N ARG A 267 -3.84 6.61 7.22
CA ARG A 267 -4.74 7.01 8.32
C ARG A 267 -6.11 6.37 8.11
N HIS A 268 -6.94 6.35 9.14
CA HIS A 268 -8.27 5.74 9.12
C HIS A 268 -8.20 4.32 8.52
N THR A 269 -8.99 4.01 7.50
CA THR A 269 -9.17 2.64 6.98
C THR A 269 -7.87 2.01 6.46
N ALA A 270 -7.62 0.77 6.86
CA ALA A 270 -6.57 -0.10 6.32
C ALA A 270 -7.15 -1.49 6.02
N PHE A 271 -6.76 -2.11 4.90
CA PHE A 271 -7.34 -3.38 4.44
C PHE A 271 -6.40 -4.41 3.77
#